data_AF-A0A3A8J3T2-F1
#
_entry.id   AF-A0A3A8J3T2-F1
#
_cell.length_a   1.000
_cell.length_b   1.000
_cell.length_c   1.000
_cell.angle_alpha   90.00
_cell.angle_beta   90.00
_cell.angle_gamma   90.00
#
_symmetry.space_group_name_H-M   'P 1'
#
loop_
_entity.id
_entity.type
_entity.pdbx_description
1 polymer ?
#
loop_
_entity_poly.entity_id
_entity_poly.type
_entity_poly.pdbx_seq_one_letter_code
_entity_poly.pdbx_strand_id
1 'polypeptide(L)'
;MEDGNLKEGWIHIDARHVTGNHPAGRGDLYAPGTTRQQISKAAEDVVKYGNRKSDPSMRMQTFEMKTKVNGQKDLIRVIVDSKDGNRVITAFPVRGTINHVPTPAGTPPVTPP
;
A
#
# COMPACT_ATOMS: atom_id res chain seq x y z
N MET A 1 1.13 3.06 15.49
CA MET A 1 1.80 3.49 14.24
C MET A 1 2.34 4.91 14.42
N GLU A 2 3.61 5.12 14.11
CA GLU A 2 4.27 6.42 14.23
C GLU A 2 4.03 7.34 13.03
N ASP A 3 4.31 8.63 13.18
CA ASP A 3 4.13 9.64 12.14
C ASP A 3 5.11 9.49 10.97
N GLY A 4 6.41 9.33 11.24
CA GLY A 4 7.42 9.08 10.23
C GLY A 4 7.73 10.28 9.32
N ASN A 5 7.95 10.03 8.03
CA ASN A 5 8.30 11.03 7.01
C ASN A 5 7.78 10.57 5.63
N LEU A 6 8.15 11.23 4.52
CA LEU A 6 7.69 10.83 3.17
C LEU A 6 8.21 9.45 2.69
N LYS A 7 9.08 8.77 3.44
CA LYS A 7 9.61 7.44 3.10
C LYS A 7 9.03 6.33 3.98
N GLU A 8 8.52 6.66 5.15
CA GLU A 8 8.07 5.67 6.14
C GLU A 8 7.02 6.24 7.11
N GLY A 9 6.21 5.36 7.71
CA GLY A 9 5.22 5.74 8.72
C GLY A 9 3.96 6.39 8.15
N TRP A 10 3.17 7.02 9.00
CA TRP A 10 1.88 7.61 8.63
C TRP A 10 1.98 8.65 7.51
N ILE A 11 2.96 9.55 7.54
CA ILE A 11 3.11 10.62 6.52
C ILE A 11 3.29 10.01 5.13
N HIS A 12 4.10 8.96 5.01
CA HIS A 12 4.26 8.23 3.76
C HIS A 12 2.97 7.55 3.33
N ILE A 13 2.30 6.85 4.24
CA ILE A 13 1.05 6.12 3.98
C ILE A 13 -0.05 7.07 3.53
N ASP A 14 -0.23 8.20 4.22
CA ASP A 14 -1.21 9.21 3.86
C ASP A 14 -0.96 9.72 2.44
N ALA A 15 0.26 10.22 2.19
CA ALA A 15 0.61 10.80 0.92
C ALA A 15 0.50 9.81 -0.24
N ARG A 16 0.83 8.52 -0.04
CA ARG A 16 0.83 7.51 -1.12
C ARG A 16 -0.52 6.82 -1.29
N HIS A 17 -1.21 6.53 -0.20
CA HIS A 17 -2.28 5.53 -0.14
C HIS A 17 -3.60 6.07 0.43
N VAL A 18 -3.64 7.29 0.97
CA VAL A 18 -4.88 7.93 1.45
C VAL A 18 -5.24 9.14 0.58
N THR A 19 -4.39 10.17 0.59
CA THR A 19 -4.59 11.39 -0.19
C THR A 19 -4.07 11.24 -1.62
N GLY A 20 -3.05 10.41 -1.83
CA GLY A 20 -2.43 10.21 -3.14
C GLY A 20 -1.58 11.38 -3.63
N ASN A 21 -1.24 12.33 -2.75
CA ASN A 21 -0.50 13.56 -3.04
C ASN A 21 1.03 13.43 -2.89
N HIS A 22 1.57 12.22 -2.84
CA HIS A 22 3.02 12.02 -2.72
C HIS A 22 3.77 12.55 -3.97
N PRO A 23 4.93 13.23 -3.80
CA PRO A 23 5.67 13.82 -4.93
C PRO A 23 6.15 12.80 -5.98
N ALA A 24 6.36 11.55 -5.57
CA ALA A 24 6.69 10.43 -6.46
C ALA A 24 5.46 9.71 -7.05
N GLY A 25 4.27 10.31 -6.97
CA GLY A 25 3.01 9.75 -7.44
C GLY A 25 2.29 8.84 -6.44
N ARG A 26 0.99 8.66 -6.68
CA ARG A 26 0.10 7.80 -5.87
C ARG A 26 0.46 6.32 -5.98
N GLY A 27 0.23 5.58 -4.91
CA GLY A 27 0.22 4.12 -4.91
C GLY A 27 -1.21 3.58 -4.99
N ASP A 28 -1.40 2.36 -4.49
CA ASP A 28 -2.72 1.79 -4.31
C ASP A 28 -3.48 2.52 -3.20
N LEU A 29 -4.61 3.14 -3.56
CA LEU A 29 -5.39 3.95 -2.63
C LEU A 29 -6.37 3.10 -1.81
N TYR A 30 -6.47 3.42 -0.52
CA TYR A 30 -7.57 3.01 0.32
C TYR A 30 -8.91 3.58 -0.17
N ALA A 31 -10.01 3.04 0.33
CA ALA A 31 -11.33 3.59 0.07
C ALA A 31 -11.40 5.08 0.50
N PRO A 32 -12.07 5.97 -0.25
CA PRO A 32 -12.23 7.37 0.14
C PRO A 32 -12.79 7.50 1.56
N GLY A 33 -12.26 8.43 2.34
CA GLY A 33 -12.65 8.65 3.74
C GLY A 33 -12.03 7.68 4.75
N THR A 34 -11.12 6.79 4.32
CA THR A 34 -10.38 5.93 5.25
C THR A 34 -9.52 6.77 6.19
N THR A 35 -9.57 6.47 7.49
CA THR A 35 -8.88 7.25 8.53
C THR A 35 -7.58 6.61 9.00
N ARG A 36 -6.70 7.41 9.61
CA ARG A 36 -5.48 6.92 10.28
C ARG A 36 -5.76 5.80 11.26
N GLN A 37 -6.84 5.92 12.05
CA GLN A 37 -7.18 4.94 13.07
C GLN A 37 -7.58 3.59 12.46
N GLN A 38 -8.36 3.62 11.38
CA GLN A 38 -8.74 2.40 10.65
C GLN A 38 -7.51 1.71 10.04
N ILE A 39 -6.60 2.48 9.44
CA ILE A 39 -5.36 1.94 8.85
C ILE A 39 -4.42 1.43 9.93
N SER A 40 -4.27 2.15 11.05
CA SER A 40 -3.42 1.73 12.17
C SER A 40 -3.91 0.41 12.76
N LYS A 41 -5.22 0.30 13.00
CA LYS A 41 -5.83 -0.94 13.48
C LYS A 41 -5.64 -2.09 12.49
N ALA A 42 -5.87 -1.84 11.20
CA ALA A 42 -5.65 -2.84 10.17
C ALA A 42 -4.18 -3.28 10.09
N ALA A 43 -3.24 -2.35 10.25
CA ALA A 43 -1.81 -2.66 10.23
C ALA A 43 -1.40 -3.54 11.42
N GLU A 44 -1.88 -3.22 12.62
CA GLU A 44 -1.68 -4.04 13.82
C GLU A 44 -2.27 -5.45 13.66
N ASP A 45 -3.50 -5.54 13.15
CA ASP A 45 -4.17 -6.82 12.90
C ASP A 45 -3.41 -7.65 11.85
N VAL A 46 -2.91 -7.04 10.77
CA VAL A 46 -2.11 -7.71 9.73
C VAL A 46 -0.77 -8.21 10.26
N VAL A 47 -0.06 -7.42 11.08
CA VAL A 47 1.23 -7.85 11.67
C VAL A 47 1.01 -8.99 12.66
N LYS A 48 -0.09 -8.96 13.41
CA LYS A 48 -0.38 -9.96 14.45
C LYS A 48 -0.94 -11.27 13.90
N TYR A 49 -1.85 -11.21 12.92
CA TYR A 49 -2.62 -12.35 12.44
C TYR A 49 -2.40 -12.67 10.95
N GLY A 50 -1.72 -11.79 10.23
CA GLY A 50 -1.47 -11.97 8.80
C GLY A 50 -0.39 -13.00 8.50
N ASN A 51 -0.33 -13.37 7.23
CA ASN A 51 0.69 -14.27 6.72
C ASN A 51 1.97 -13.48 6.47
N ARG A 52 3.08 -13.91 7.08
CA ARG A 52 4.41 -13.40 6.73
C ARG A 52 4.77 -13.87 5.32
N LYS A 53 5.18 -12.93 4.46
CA LYS A 53 5.57 -13.17 3.07
C LYS A 53 7.07 -13.08 2.84
N SER A 54 7.78 -12.38 3.71
CA SER A 54 9.24 -12.26 3.70
C SER A 54 9.92 -13.42 4.43
N ASP A 55 11.19 -13.63 4.11
CA ASP A 55 12.07 -14.50 4.89
C ASP A 55 12.24 -13.92 6.31
N PRO A 56 12.07 -14.69 7.39
CA PRO A 56 12.23 -14.23 8.77
C PRO A 56 13.57 -13.59 9.11
N SER A 57 14.64 -13.94 8.39
CA SER A 57 15.99 -13.39 8.60
C SER A 57 16.15 -11.96 8.08
N MET A 58 15.24 -11.49 7.22
CA MET A 58 15.28 -10.14 6.68
C MET A 58 14.93 -9.09 7.75
N ARG A 59 15.55 -7.92 7.67
CA ARG A 59 15.16 -6.78 8.51
C ARG A 59 13.77 -6.28 8.15
N MET A 60 13.50 -6.11 6.86
CA MET A 60 12.19 -5.67 6.38
C MET A 60 11.28 -6.88 6.30
N GLN A 61 10.25 -6.90 7.14
CA GLN A 61 9.27 -7.97 7.16
C GLN A 61 7.99 -7.53 6.47
N THR A 62 7.45 -8.36 5.59
CA THR A 62 6.19 -8.12 4.88
C THR A 62 5.13 -9.08 5.39
N PHE A 63 3.99 -8.53 5.78
CA PHE A 63 2.81 -9.26 6.22
C PHE A 63 1.63 -8.94 5.33
N GLU A 64 0.78 -9.94 5.09
CA GLU A 64 -0.42 -9.79 4.27
C GLU A 64 -1.63 -10.43 4.95
N MET A 65 -2.75 -9.72 4.96
CA MET A 65 -4.01 -10.27 5.43
C MET A 65 -5.20 -9.64 4.71
N LYS A 66 -6.19 -10.46 4.36
CA LYS A 66 -7.48 -9.93 3.88
C LYS A 66 -8.25 -9.39 5.07
N THR A 67 -8.52 -8.09 5.09
CA THR A 67 -9.31 -7.46 6.15
C THR A 67 -10.19 -6.35 5.59
N LYS A 68 -11.15 -5.92 6.39
CA LYS A 68 -12.09 -4.85 6.02
C LYS A 68 -11.55 -3.53 6.56
N VAL A 69 -11.27 -2.58 5.68
CA VAL A 69 -10.87 -1.21 6.01
C VAL A 69 -11.90 -0.26 5.42
N ASN A 70 -12.50 0.58 6.26
CA ASN A 70 -13.53 1.54 5.87
C ASN A 70 -14.65 0.94 4.99
N GLY A 71 -15.28 -0.15 5.44
CA GLY A 71 -16.36 -0.77 4.66
C GLY A 71 -15.90 -1.70 3.54
N GLN A 72 -14.66 -1.59 3.08
CA GLN A 72 -14.15 -2.32 1.92
C GLN A 72 -13.21 -3.46 2.34
N LYS A 73 -13.46 -4.67 1.81
CA LYS A 73 -12.61 -5.84 2.03
C LYS A 73 -11.50 -5.85 0.99
N ASP A 74 -10.26 -5.67 1.44
CA ASP A 74 -9.06 -5.67 0.60
C ASP A 74 -8.00 -6.62 1.18
N LEU A 75 -7.06 -7.06 0.35
CA LEU A 75 -5.81 -7.66 0.83
C LEU A 75 -4.92 -6.51 1.32
N ILE A 76 -4.63 -6.42 2.60
CA ILE A 76 -3.76 -5.37 3.13
C ILE A 76 -2.35 -5.93 3.25
N ARG A 77 -1.36 -5.23 2.68
CA ARG A 77 0.06 -5.51 2.85
C ARG A 77 0.66 -4.46 3.78
N VAL A 78 1.44 -4.94 4.74
CA VAL A 78 2.17 -4.12 5.70
C VAL A 78 3.63 -4.50 5.66
N ILE A 79 4.50 -3.49 5.56
CA ILE A 79 5.94 -3.67 5.64
C ILE A 79 6.41 -3.01 6.93
N VAL A 80 7.15 -3.77 7.74
CA VAL A 80 7.68 -3.33 9.02
C VAL A 80 9.19 -3.53 9.08
N ASP A 81 9.86 -2.73 9.90
CA ASP A 81 11.24 -2.96 10.31
C ASP A 81 11.26 -3.82 11.58
N SER A 82 11.73 -5.06 11.46
CA SER A 82 11.74 -6.02 12.57
C SER A 82 12.80 -5.73 13.63
N LYS A 83 13.83 -4.92 13.31
CA LYS A 83 14.86 -4.53 14.29
C LYS A 83 14.41 -3.43 15.22
N ASP A 84 13.40 -2.67 14.83
CA ASP A 84 12.90 -1.49 15.55
C ASP A 84 11.48 -1.77 16.06
N GLY A 85 11.29 -2.87 16.79
CA GLY A 85 10.01 -3.20 17.44
C GLY A 85 8.83 -3.37 16.48
N ASN A 86 9.07 -3.80 15.23
CA ASN A 86 8.08 -3.86 14.15
C ASN A 86 7.48 -2.49 13.78
N ARG A 87 8.31 -1.44 13.77
CA ARG A 87 7.95 -0.12 13.25
C ARG A 87 7.37 -0.23 11.84
N VAL A 88 6.18 0.33 11.64
CA VAL A 88 5.50 0.29 10.33
C VAL A 88 6.16 1.27 9.37
N ILE A 89 6.69 0.73 8.28
CA ILE A 89 7.28 1.52 7.20
C ILE A 89 6.20 1.92 6.20
N THR A 90 5.35 0.99 5.78
CA THR A 90 4.20 1.30 4.92
C THR A 90 3.08 0.28 5.09
N ALA A 91 1.85 0.69 4.80
CA ALA A 91 0.66 -0.14 4.78
C ALA A 91 -0.27 0.32 3.66
N PHE A 92 -0.74 -0.62 2.83
CA PHE A 92 -1.59 -0.29 1.68
C PHE A 92 -2.47 -1.48 1.26
N PRO A 93 -3.60 -1.22 0.59
CA PRO A 93 -4.37 -2.29 -0.03
C PRO A 93 -3.64 -2.78 -1.29
N VAL A 94 -3.45 -4.09 -1.41
CA VAL A 94 -3.00 -4.75 -2.63
C VAL A 94 -4.22 -5.03 -3.47
N ARG A 95 -4.53 -4.12 -4.39
CA ARG A 95 -5.49 -4.38 -5.46
C ARG A 95 -4.68 -4.87 -6.64
N GLY A 96 -4.95 -6.11 -7.06
CA GLY A 96 -4.39 -6.61 -8.31
C GLY A 96 -4.72 -5.60 -9.40
N THR A 97 -3.70 -5.12 -10.12
CA THR A 97 -3.90 -4.33 -11.32
C THR A 97 -4.89 -5.09 -12.20
N ILE A 98 -6.09 -4.54 -12.39
CA ILE A 98 -6.72 -4.70 -13.70
C ILE A 98 -5.65 -4.32 -14.71
N ASN A 99 -5.42 -5.21 -15.67
CA ASN A 99 -4.39 -5.15 -16.68
C ASN A 99 -4.04 -3.71 -17.08
N HIS A 100 -2.79 -3.30 -16.87
CA HIS A 100 -2.20 -2.40 -17.85
C HIS A 100 -2.03 -3.26 -19.10
N VAL A 101 -3.11 -3.36 -19.91
CA VAL A 101 -2.93 -3.66 -21.32
C VAL A 101 -2.07 -2.51 -21.81
N PRO A 102 -0.81 -2.71 -22.23
CA PRO A 102 -0.14 -1.66 -22.98
C PRO A 102 -1.08 -1.34 -24.12
N THR A 103 -1.60 -0.11 -24.16
CA THR A 103 -2.29 0.37 -25.35
C THR A 103 -1.33 0.09 -26.50
N PRO A 104 -1.67 -0.77 -27.48
CA PRO A 104 -0.81 -0.92 -28.64
C PRO A 104 -0.68 0.47 -29.20
N ALA A 105 0.57 0.96 -29.26
CA ALA A 105 0.89 2.27 -29.78
C ALA A 105 0.09 2.45 -31.06
N GLY A 106 -0.86 3.41 -31.03
CA GLY A 106 -1.69 3.71 -32.17
C GLY A 106 -0.78 3.91 -33.36
N THR A 107 -0.99 3.09 -34.39
CA THR A 107 -0.38 3.27 -35.69
C THR A 107 -0.51 4.76 -36.05
N PRO A 108 0.56 5.47 -36.42
CA PRO A 108 0.41 6.84 -36.89
C PRO A 108 -0.58 6.82 -38.06
N PRO A 109 -1.51 7.80 -38.15
CA PRO A 109 -2.46 7.83 -39.23
C PRO A 109 -1.71 7.93 -40.55
N VAL A 110 -1.80 6.86 -41.35
CA VAL A 110 -1.49 6.89 -42.77
C VAL A 110 -2.41 7.95 -43.37
N THR A 111 -1.82 8.99 -43.93
CA THR A 111 -2.55 10.00 -44.71
C THR A 111 -2.42 9.61 -46.19
N PRO A 112 -3.50 9.20 -46.84
CA PRO A 112 -3.62 9.35 -48.30
C PRO A 112 -4.86 10.21 -48.65
N PRO A 113 -4.97 10.77 -49.86
CA PRO A 113 -4.01 10.86 -50.96
C PRO A 113 -3.31 12.23 -51.08
#